data_AF-A0A9D3AKC6-F1
#
_entry.id   AF-A0A9D3AKC6-F1
#
_cell.length_a   1.000
_cell.length_b   1.000
_cell.length_c   1.000
_cell.angle_alpha   90.00
_cell.angle_beta   90.00
_cell.angle_gamma   90.00
#
_symmetry.space_group_name_H-M   'P 1'
#
loop_
_entity.id
_entity.type
_entity.pdbx_description
1 polymer ?
#
loop_
_entity_poly.entity_id
_entity_poly.type
_entity_poly.pdbx_seq_one_letter_code
_entity_poly.pdbx_strand_id
1 'polypeptide(L)'
;MEQKPPRLMTPFDSLITPPGLYTLKLLLPYTPPSAQHFLAVYIKFAELSYTMEHFRGFPAASRPLELFSELKAYMSPEERENLEQMETMMNMMEMMQHADAADFMQDFMKGGFEDDERMDGPSDAEEYGSGEAGADPQRSQ
;
A
#
# COMPACT_ATOMS: atom_id res chain seq x y z
N MET A 1 -37.18 -33.02 2.90
CA MET A 1 -36.22 -31.89 2.91
C MET A 1 -35.22 -32.17 1.81
N GLU A 2 -35.06 -31.30 0.82
CA GLU A 2 -34.01 -31.45 -0.18
C GLU A 2 -32.66 -31.42 0.53
N GLN A 3 -31.94 -32.56 0.51
CA GLN A 3 -30.59 -32.60 1.05
C GLN A 3 -29.66 -31.92 0.06
N LYS A 4 -29.45 -30.62 0.29
CA LYS A 4 -28.41 -29.86 -0.40
C LYS A 4 -27.08 -30.61 -0.17
N PRO A 5 -26.28 -30.87 -1.21
CA PRO A 5 -25.03 -31.60 -1.05
C PRO A 5 -24.19 -30.96 0.07
N PRO A 6 -23.53 -31.76 0.91
CA PRO A 6 -22.74 -31.25 2.03
C PRO A 6 -21.72 -30.26 1.49
N ARG A 7 -21.66 -29.07 2.11
CA ARG A 7 -20.64 -28.08 1.74
C ARG A 7 -19.28 -28.69 2.01
N LEU A 8 -18.43 -28.70 0.98
CA LEU A 8 -17.04 -29.13 1.10
C LEU A 8 -16.28 -28.18 2.05
N MET A 9 -15.23 -28.69 2.68
CA MET A 9 -14.35 -27.86 3.50
C MET A 9 -13.66 -26.81 2.63
N THR A 10 -13.52 -25.59 3.13
CA THR A 10 -12.69 -24.59 2.47
C THR A 10 -11.20 -24.94 2.66
N PRO A 11 -10.29 -24.37 1.84
CA PRO A 11 -8.86 -24.51 2.09
C PRO A 11 -8.47 -24.06 3.52
N PHE A 12 -9.08 -22.98 4.01
CA PHE A 12 -8.89 -22.50 5.37
C PHE A 12 -9.28 -23.56 6.40
N ASP A 13 -10.49 -24.15 6.28
CA ASP A 13 -10.95 -25.17 7.23
C ASP A 13 -10.05 -26.41 7.24
N SER A 14 -9.48 -26.76 6.08
CA SER A 14 -8.58 -27.91 5.92
C SER A 14 -7.25 -27.69 6.64
N LEU A 15 -6.72 -26.47 6.64
CA LEU A 15 -5.47 -26.11 7.33
C LEU A 15 -5.59 -26.23 8.85
N ILE A 16 -6.77 -25.91 9.41
CA ILE A 16 -7.01 -25.87 10.85
C ILE A 16 -7.70 -27.14 11.39
N THR A 17 -7.93 -28.15 10.54
CA THR A 17 -8.64 -29.38 10.93
C THR A 17 -7.73 -30.60 10.75
N PRO A 18 -7.02 -31.05 11.81
CA PRO A 18 -6.25 -32.28 11.73
C PRO A 18 -7.16 -33.52 11.60
N PRO A 19 -6.62 -34.69 11.19
CA PRO A 19 -7.41 -35.88 10.91
C PRO A 19 -8.34 -36.31 12.06
N GLY A 20 -7.87 -36.23 13.30
CA GLY A 20 -8.70 -36.57 14.47
C GLY A 20 -9.90 -35.64 14.65
N LEU A 21 -9.72 -34.34 14.43
CA LEU A 21 -10.81 -33.36 14.53
C LEU A 21 -11.82 -33.54 13.38
N TYR A 22 -11.33 -33.90 12.19
CA TYR A 22 -12.20 -34.27 11.06
C TYR A 22 -13.09 -35.46 11.39
N THR A 23 -12.53 -36.53 11.98
CA THR A 23 -13.33 -37.69 12.42
C THR A 23 -14.40 -37.30 13.43
N LEU A 24 -14.09 -36.43 14.41
CA LEU A 24 -15.08 -35.96 15.38
C LEU A 24 -16.23 -35.18 14.73
N LYS A 25 -15.94 -34.36 13.70
CA LYS A 25 -16.98 -33.67 12.91
C LYS A 25 -17.90 -34.65 12.20
N LEU A 26 -17.35 -35.73 11.61
CA LEU A 26 -18.15 -36.76 10.95
C LEU A 26 -19.01 -37.57 11.93
N LEU A 27 -18.54 -37.77 13.16
CA LEU A 27 -19.27 -38.48 14.20
C LEU A 27 -20.39 -37.65 14.83
N LEU A 28 -20.36 -36.32 14.69
CA LEU A 28 -21.30 -35.41 15.35
C LEU A 28 -22.78 -35.73 15.08
N PRO A 29 -23.24 -36.02 13.84
CA PRO A 29 -24.63 -36.39 13.57
C PRO A 29 -25.06 -37.72 14.20
N TYR A 30 -24.10 -38.60 14.49
CA TYR A 30 -24.32 -39.92 15.08
C TYR A 30 -24.15 -39.93 16.61
N THR A 31 -23.75 -38.79 17.20
CA THR A 31 -23.55 -38.66 18.64
C THR A 31 -24.91 -38.57 19.36
N PRO A 32 -25.11 -39.27 20.49
CA PRO A 32 -26.36 -39.20 21.25
C PRO A 32 -26.75 -37.76 21.60
N PRO A 33 -28.05 -37.39 21.58
CA PRO A 33 -28.50 -36.02 21.85
C PRO A 33 -27.96 -35.42 23.16
N SER A 34 -27.77 -36.25 24.19
CA SER A 34 -27.22 -35.84 25.49
C SER A 34 -25.79 -35.31 25.42
N ALA A 35 -24.98 -35.77 24.45
CA ALA A 35 -23.57 -35.38 24.30
C ALA A 35 -23.30 -34.57 23.04
N GLN A 36 -24.23 -34.53 22.08
CA GLN A 36 -24.04 -33.88 20.78
C GLN A 36 -23.70 -32.40 20.90
N HIS A 37 -24.38 -31.67 21.79
CA HIS A 37 -24.09 -30.25 22.04
C HIS A 37 -22.67 -30.06 22.60
N PHE A 38 -22.27 -30.88 23.57
CA PHE A 38 -20.92 -30.81 24.15
C PHE A 38 -19.84 -31.09 23.10
N LEU A 39 -20.04 -32.12 22.27
CA LEU A 39 -19.11 -32.45 21.19
C LEU A 39 -19.02 -31.31 20.15
N ALA A 40 -20.15 -30.70 19.79
CA ALA A 40 -20.17 -29.56 18.87
C ALA A 40 -19.35 -28.38 19.40
N VAL A 41 -19.52 -28.05 20.69
CA VAL A 41 -18.76 -26.98 21.37
C VAL A 41 -17.27 -27.34 21.42
N TYR A 42 -16.93 -28.57 21.79
CA TYR A 42 -15.55 -29.05 21.81
C TYR A 42 -14.88 -28.92 20.44
N ILE A 43 -15.56 -29.36 19.37
CA ILE A 43 -15.06 -29.23 18.00
C ILE A 43 -14.77 -27.77 17.66
N LYS A 44 -15.70 -26.85 17.99
CA LYS A 44 -15.50 -25.41 17.73
C LYS A 44 -14.35 -24.82 18.53
N PHE A 45 -14.20 -25.21 19.78
CA PHE A 45 -13.09 -24.77 20.62
C PHE A 45 -11.73 -25.28 20.09
N ALA A 46 -11.69 -26.54 19.64
CA ALA A 46 -10.50 -27.11 19.04
C ALA A 46 -10.14 -26.42 17.72
N GLU A 47 -11.11 -26.18 16.82
CA GLU A 47 -10.91 -25.41 15.58
C GLU A 47 -10.30 -24.02 15.86
N LEU A 48 -10.85 -23.31 16.86
CA LEU A 48 -10.33 -22.00 17.24
C LEU A 48 -8.88 -22.10 17.73
N SER A 49 -8.59 -23.08 18.59
CA SER A 49 -7.23 -23.29 19.12
C SER A 49 -6.23 -23.57 18.00
N TYR A 50 -6.57 -24.44 17.05
CA TYR A 50 -5.73 -24.72 15.88
C TYR A 50 -5.59 -23.50 14.97
N THR A 51 -6.64 -22.70 14.80
CA THR A 51 -6.57 -21.44 14.04
C THR A 51 -5.56 -20.51 14.68
N MET A 52 -5.65 -20.30 16.00
CA MET A 52 -4.75 -19.41 16.72
C MET A 52 -3.30 -19.89 16.68
N GLU A 53 -3.07 -21.20 16.72
CA GLU A 53 -1.73 -21.79 16.63
C GLU A 53 -1.16 -21.72 15.20
N HIS A 54 -1.96 -22.12 14.20
CA HIS A 54 -1.53 -22.16 12.80
C HIS A 54 -1.22 -20.76 12.25
N PHE A 55 -2.02 -19.77 12.64
CA PHE A 55 -1.84 -18.38 12.24
C PHE A 55 -1.12 -17.54 13.31
N ARG A 56 -0.40 -18.18 14.25
CA ARG A 56 0.33 -17.48 15.29
C ARG A 56 1.56 -16.79 14.72
N GLY A 57 1.42 -15.49 14.44
CA GLY A 57 2.51 -14.65 13.99
C GLY A 57 2.90 -14.97 12.56
N PHE A 58 2.22 -14.34 11.61
CA PHE A 58 2.88 -14.09 10.33
C PHE A 58 4.16 -13.31 10.65
N PRO A 59 5.33 -13.66 10.07
CA PRO A 59 6.44 -12.73 10.10
C PRO A 59 5.88 -11.39 9.61
N ALA A 60 6.08 -10.31 10.40
CA ALA A 60 5.66 -8.97 9.97
C ALA A 60 6.12 -8.85 8.52
N ALA A 61 5.17 -8.71 7.58
CA ALA A 61 5.40 -8.94 6.15
C ALA A 61 6.74 -8.31 5.81
N SER A 62 7.75 -9.15 5.57
CA SER A 62 9.15 -8.70 5.59
C SER A 62 9.39 -7.62 4.54
N ARG A 63 8.46 -7.50 3.58
CA ARG A 63 8.34 -6.38 2.64
C ARG A 63 6.85 -6.10 2.35
N PRO A 64 6.28 -4.99 2.86
CA PRO A 64 4.93 -4.54 2.51
C PRO A 64 4.70 -4.44 0.98
N LEU A 65 5.75 -4.13 0.21
CA LEU A 65 5.72 -4.06 -1.25
C LEU A 65 5.45 -5.41 -1.92
N GLU A 66 5.95 -6.52 -1.36
CA GLU A 66 5.67 -7.87 -1.88
C GLU A 66 4.20 -8.22 -1.68
N LEU A 67 3.62 -7.84 -0.53
CA LEU A 67 2.18 -8.02 -0.27
C LEU A 67 1.31 -7.22 -1.25
N PHE A 68 1.67 -5.97 -1.54
CA PHE A 68 0.91 -5.17 -2.52
C PHE A 68 0.94 -5.80 -3.91
N SER A 69 2.08 -6.37 -4.32
CA SER A 69 2.19 -7.06 -5.60
C SER A 69 1.27 -8.29 -5.69
N GLU A 70 1.11 -9.05 -4.61
CA GLU A 70 0.18 -10.19 -4.55
C GLU A 70 -1.28 -9.74 -4.53
N LEU A 71 -1.58 -8.64 -3.83
CA LEU A 71 -2.93 -8.10 -3.72
C LEU A 71 -3.45 -7.48 -5.01
N LYS A 72 -2.59 -6.93 -5.87
CA LYS A 72 -2.96 -6.34 -7.18
C LYS A 72 -3.82 -7.29 -8.01
N ALA A 73 -3.60 -8.61 -7.92
CA ALA A 73 -4.39 -9.61 -8.66
C ALA A 73 -5.90 -9.61 -8.30
N TYR A 74 -6.24 -9.14 -7.10
CA TYR A 74 -7.60 -9.17 -6.55
C TYR A 74 -8.28 -7.80 -6.52
N MET A 75 -7.57 -6.75 -6.93
CA MET A 75 -8.05 -5.36 -6.87
C MET A 75 -8.69 -4.90 -8.17
N SER A 76 -9.59 -3.93 -8.05
CA SER A 76 -10.15 -3.19 -9.17
C SER A 76 -9.09 -2.31 -9.86
N PRO A 77 -9.34 -1.85 -11.12
CA PRO A 77 -8.37 -1.02 -11.84
C PRO A 77 -7.96 0.25 -11.08
N GLU A 78 -8.92 0.92 -10.44
CA GLU A 78 -8.71 2.14 -9.66
C GLU A 78 -7.83 1.89 -8.42
N GLU A 79 -8.08 0.80 -7.68
CA GLU A 79 -7.29 0.43 -6.50
C GLU A 79 -5.84 0.08 -6.86
N ARG A 80 -5.61 -0.52 -8.04
CA ARG A 80 -4.26 -0.83 -8.54
C ARG A 80 -3.47 0.44 -8.84
N GLU A 81 -4.10 1.39 -9.53
CA GLU A 81 -3.46 2.67 -9.87
C GLU A 81 -3.04 3.44 -8.61
N ASN A 82 -3.92 3.50 -7.60
CA ASN A 82 -3.63 4.14 -6.32
C ASN A 82 -2.44 3.47 -5.59
N LEU A 83 -2.31 2.14 -5.67
CA LEU A 83 -1.18 1.42 -5.09
C LEU A 83 0.12 1.63 -5.86
N GLU A 84 0.07 1.68 -7.19
CA GLU A 84 1.25 1.97 -8.02
C GLU A 84 1.82 3.38 -7.75
N GLN A 85 0.94 4.36 -7.53
CA GLN A 85 1.34 5.70 -7.09
C GLN A 85 2.01 5.66 -5.70
N MET A 86 1.46 4.87 -4.77
CA MET A 86 2.03 4.73 -3.43
C MET A 86 3.38 4.00 -3.43
N GLU A 87 3.54 2.94 -4.23
CA GLU A 87 4.82 2.24 -4.44
C GLU A 87 5.88 3.17 -5.02
N THR A 88 5.51 4.00 -6.01
CA THR A 88 6.40 4.99 -6.61
C THR A 88 6.89 6.01 -5.58
N MET A 89 6.00 6.49 -4.72
CA MET A 89 6.35 7.43 -3.65
C MET A 89 7.26 6.80 -2.59
N MET A 90 7.02 5.54 -2.19
CA MET A 90 7.88 4.84 -1.23
C MET A 90 9.28 4.59 -1.79
N ASN A 91 9.39 4.14 -3.04
CA ASN A 91 10.68 3.94 -3.70
C ASN A 91 11.47 5.26 -3.82
N MET A 92 10.78 6.38 -4.07
CA MET A 92 11.41 7.70 -4.12
C MET A 92 11.95 8.13 -2.75
N MET A 93 11.21 7.88 -1.66
CA MET A 93 11.68 8.15 -0.30
C MET A 93 12.85 7.26 0.11
N GLU A 94 12.87 5.99 -0.31
CA GLU A 94 13.98 5.07 -0.04
C GLU A 94 15.24 5.48 -0.79
N MET A 95 15.14 5.88 -2.06
CA MET A 95 16.27 6.45 -2.82
C MET A 95 16.80 7.74 -2.20
N MET A 96 15.92 8.60 -1.68
CA MET A 96 16.32 9.86 -1.01
C MET A 96 16.92 9.63 0.39
N GLN A 97 16.66 8.49 1.04
CA GLN A 97 17.31 8.11 2.29
C GLN A 97 18.69 7.46 2.05
N HIS A 98 18.88 6.79 0.92
CA HIS A 98 20.13 6.08 0.59
C HIS A 98 21.12 6.93 -0.22
N ALA A 99 20.65 7.86 -1.05
CA ALA A 99 21.48 8.91 -1.61
C ALA A 99 21.48 10.09 -0.62
N ASP A 100 22.63 10.72 -0.38
CA ASP A 100 22.64 12.03 0.27
C ASP A 100 21.65 12.91 -0.50
N ALA A 101 20.59 13.36 0.17
CA ALA A 101 19.48 14.12 -0.44
C ALA A 101 19.96 15.35 -1.26
N ALA A 102 21.21 15.76 -1.08
CA ALA A 102 21.91 16.77 -1.85
C ALA A 102 22.13 16.41 -3.33
N ASP A 103 22.53 15.18 -3.69
CA ASP A 103 22.85 14.84 -5.09
C ASP A 103 21.60 14.73 -5.96
N PHE A 104 20.53 14.13 -5.43
CA PHE A 104 19.24 14.07 -6.13
C PHE A 104 18.61 15.46 -6.31
N MET A 105 18.71 16.31 -5.27
CA MET A 105 18.21 17.69 -5.34
C MET A 105 19.05 18.55 -6.28
N GLN A 106 20.35 18.28 -6.40
CA GLN A 106 21.25 18.95 -7.34
C GLN A 106 20.98 18.53 -8.80
N ASP A 107 20.75 17.25 -9.07
CA ASP A 107 20.44 16.77 -10.43
C ASP A 107 19.05 17.24 -10.91
N PHE A 108 18.07 17.28 -10.00
CA PHE A 108 16.75 17.83 -10.29
C PHE A 108 16.77 19.36 -10.50
N MET A 109 17.57 20.10 -9.72
CA MET A 109 17.82 21.53 -9.99
C MET A 109 18.61 21.73 -11.27
N LYS A 110 19.49 20.81 -11.69
CA LYS A 110 20.27 20.98 -12.91
C LYS A 110 19.45 20.71 -14.17
N GLY A 111 18.60 19.68 -14.15
CA GLY A 111 17.72 19.34 -15.29
C GLY A 111 16.58 20.33 -15.55
N GLY A 112 16.28 21.25 -14.61
CA GLY A 112 15.24 22.27 -14.76
C GLY A 112 15.72 23.65 -15.25
N PHE A 113 17.03 23.87 -15.37
CA PHE A 113 17.62 25.18 -15.70
C PHE A 113 18.45 25.18 -16.99
N GLU A 114 18.60 24.06 -17.69
CA GLU A 114 19.43 23.99 -18.90
C GLU A 114 18.66 24.33 -20.21
N ASP A 115 17.34 24.54 -20.17
CA ASP A 115 16.52 24.82 -21.37
C ASP A 115 16.14 26.30 -21.58
N ASP A 116 16.65 27.24 -20.77
CA ASP A 116 16.30 28.68 -20.87
C ASP A 116 17.51 29.61 -21.05
N GLU A 117 18.58 29.18 -21.74
CA GLU A 117 19.67 30.07 -22.18
C GLU A 117 19.91 30.04 -23.69
N ARG A 118 18.81 30.09 -24.48
CA ARG A 118 18.84 30.45 -25.90
C ARG A 118 17.92 31.63 -26.21
N MET A 119 18.24 32.79 -25.65
CA MET A 119 17.79 34.07 -26.19
C MET A 119 19.04 34.89 -26.54
N ASP A 120 19.54 34.64 -27.75
CA ASP A 120 20.46 35.53 -28.45
C ASP A 120 19.79 36.89 -28.60
N GLY A 121 20.43 37.94 -28.09
CA GLY A 121 20.06 39.30 -28.40
C GLY A 121 21.22 40.27 -28.20
N PRO A 122 21.90 40.69 -29.28
CA PRO A 122 22.65 41.92 -29.28
C PRO A 122 21.85 42.99 -30.03
N SER A 123 21.53 44.08 -29.35
CA SER A 123 21.12 45.32 -30.02
C SER A 123 21.82 46.49 -29.35
N ASP A 124 22.66 47.11 -30.17
CA ASP A 124 23.62 48.15 -29.85
C ASP A 124 23.07 49.40 -29.16
N ALA A 125 24.01 50.08 -28.52
CA ALA A 125 23.89 51.41 -27.95
C ALA A 125 23.43 52.45 -28.97
N GLU A 126 22.47 53.29 -28.57
CA GLU A 126 22.42 54.68 -29.00
C GLU A 126 22.23 55.61 -27.81
N GLU A 127 23.32 56.31 -27.51
CA GLU A 127 23.39 57.57 -26.77
C GLU A 127 22.73 58.67 -27.60
N TYR A 128 21.76 59.41 -27.08
CA TYR A 128 21.61 60.86 -27.31
C TYR A 128 20.67 61.46 -26.26
N GLY A 129 21.18 62.46 -25.55
CA GLY A 129 20.55 63.02 -24.35
C GLY A 129 19.68 64.25 -24.55
N SER A 130 19.55 64.95 -23.41
CA SER A 130 19.06 66.33 -23.17
C SER A 130 17.56 66.53 -22.89
N GLY A 131 17.29 67.12 -21.70
CA GLY A 131 16.02 67.76 -21.36
C GLY A 131 15.68 67.76 -19.86
N GLU A 132 16.22 68.73 -19.12
CA GLU A 132 15.79 69.22 -17.78
C GLU A 132 14.25 69.44 -17.71
N ALA A 133 13.52 69.54 -16.60
CA ALA A 133 13.70 69.82 -15.17
C ALA A 133 12.45 69.24 -14.46
N GLY A 134 12.41 68.85 -13.19
CA GLY A 134 12.57 69.70 -12.02
C GLY A 134 11.50 69.35 -10.95
N ALA A 135 11.96 69.32 -9.70
CA ALA A 135 11.21 69.51 -8.45
C ALA A 135 10.23 68.42 -7.91
N ASP A 136 10.74 67.65 -6.94
CA ASP A 136 10.09 67.27 -5.65
C ASP A 136 9.77 68.57 -4.84
N PRO A 137 8.89 68.67 -3.79
CA PRO A 137 8.60 67.63 -2.80
C PRO A 137 7.20 67.55 -2.11
N GLN A 138 6.99 66.40 -1.43
CA GLN A 138 6.28 66.14 -0.15
C GLN A 138 4.79 66.52 0.07
N ARG A 139 3.97 65.52 0.50
CA ARG A 139 3.25 65.39 1.81
C ARG A 139 2.11 64.34 1.68
N SER A 140 2.14 63.22 2.42
CA SER A 140 1.60 63.00 3.78
C SER A 140 0.07 62.85 3.86
N GLN A 141 -0.31 61.66 4.40
CA GLN A 141 -1.62 61.15 4.86
C GLN A 141 -2.48 60.43 3.82
#